data_AF-A0A834F2W3-F1
#
_entry.id   AF-A0A834F2W3-F1
#
_cell.length_a   1.000
_cell.length_b   1.000
_cell.length_c   1.000
_cell.angle_alpha   90.00
_cell.angle_beta   90.00
_cell.angle_gamma   90.00
#
_symmetry.space_group_name_H-M   'P 1'
#
loop_
_entity.id
_entity.type
_entity.pdbx_description
1 polymer ?
#
loop_
_entity_poly.entity_id
_entity_poly.type
_entity_poly.pdbx_seq_one_letter_code
_entity_poly.pdbx_strand_id
1 'polypeptide(L)'
;MVGFATNAQWFINHKDTMKMGTAMLVPTEGGDLDLSYANLNADGTCWRMTHLAKKTDTAGRFTFHSQAWNNDNDMRFVDVVYDDYALVHTIKTKEGTSEVLNKLYSRTPEVSEALQQKFITFSMDTGILADNIAFLPKNQECPEA
;
A
#
# COMPACT_ATOMS: atom_id res chain seq x y z
N MET A 1 -2.40 3.64 6.25
CA MET A 1 -1.14 3.19 5.65
C MET A 1 -0.02 3.84 6.42
N VAL A 2 0.78 3.04 7.11
CA VAL A 2 1.78 3.52 8.07
C VAL A 2 3.21 3.20 7.64
N GLY A 3 3.41 2.19 6.78
CA GLY A 3 4.70 1.89 6.16
C GLY A 3 4.57 1.70 4.65
N PHE A 4 5.59 2.13 3.92
CA PHE A 4 5.68 2.02 2.46
C PHE A 4 7.12 1.71 2.05
N ALA A 5 7.31 0.75 1.15
CA ALA A 5 8.62 0.34 0.70
C ALA A 5 8.61 -0.01 -0.78
N THR A 6 9.55 0.52 -1.56
CA THR A 6 9.76 0.19 -2.98
C THR A 6 11.08 0.80 -3.48
N ASN A 7 11.71 0.16 -4.45
CA ASN A 7 12.88 0.72 -5.14
C ASN A 7 12.49 1.68 -6.29
N ALA A 8 11.21 1.97 -6.50
CA ALA A 8 10.76 2.88 -7.55
C ALA A 8 11.37 4.29 -7.37
N GLN A 9 11.97 4.84 -8.43
CA GLN A 9 12.67 6.13 -8.35
C GLN A 9 11.75 7.27 -7.89
N TRP A 10 10.46 7.22 -8.29
CA TRP A 10 9.47 8.19 -7.80
C TRP A 10 9.40 8.18 -6.27
N PHE A 11 9.34 7.00 -5.63
CA PHE A 11 9.29 6.92 -4.18
C PHE A 11 10.57 7.44 -3.54
N ILE A 12 11.74 7.06 -4.05
CA ILE A 12 13.05 7.53 -3.55
C ILE A 12 13.09 9.06 -3.52
N ASN A 13 12.55 9.71 -4.55
CA ASN A 13 12.55 11.17 -4.67
C ASN A 13 11.49 11.88 -3.80
N HIS A 14 10.48 11.18 -3.27
CA HIS A 14 9.35 11.80 -2.58
C HIS A 14 9.15 11.33 -1.14
N LYS A 15 9.78 10.21 -0.74
CA LYS A 15 9.56 9.53 0.55
C LYS A 15 9.64 10.45 1.77
N ASP A 16 10.55 11.43 1.76
CA ASP A 16 10.79 12.35 2.87
C ASP A 16 9.63 13.33 3.13
N THR A 17 8.77 13.51 2.13
CA THR A 17 7.59 14.39 2.22
C THR A 17 6.27 13.62 2.35
N MET A 18 6.32 12.30 2.21
CA MET A 18 5.15 11.45 2.35
C MET A 18 4.65 11.44 3.80
N LYS A 19 3.33 11.37 3.96
CA LYS A 19 2.67 11.19 5.25
C LYS A 19 1.71 10.02 5.17
N MET A 20 1.21 9.57 6.32
CA MET A 20 0.19 8.53 6.38
C MET A 20 -1.02 8.90 5.52
N GLY A 21 -1.56 7.89 4.84
CA GLY A 21 -2.84 7.95 4.13
C GLY A 21 -3.80 6.90 4.65
N THR A 22 -5.08 7.02 4.33
CA THR A 22 -6.09 6.01 4.65
C THR A 22 -6.31 5.07 3.46
N ALA A 23 -6.68 3.83 3.78
CA ALA A 23 -7.05 2.84 2.79
C ALA A 23 -8.27 2.08 3.29
N MET A 24 -9.31 2.03 2.47
CA MET A 24 -10.50 1.21 2.67
C MET A 24 -10.42 0.03 1.70
N LEU A 25 -10.60 -1.17 2.24
CA LEU A 25 -10.50 -2.44 1.53
C LEU A 25 -11.82 -3.18 1.79
N VAL A 26 -12.74 -3.14 0.82
CA VAL A 26 -14.12 -3.61 1.02
C VAL A 26 -14.40 -4.78 0.08
N PRO A 27 -14.75 -5.97 0.59
CA PRO A 27 -15.10 -7.10 -0.27
C PRO A 27 -16.43 -6.81 -0.99
N THR A 28 -16.50 -7.17 -2.26
CA THR A 28 -17.75 -7.14 -3.03
C THR A 28 -18.53 -8.45 -2.83
N GLU A 29 -19.81 -8.45 -3.23
CA GLU A 29 -20.64 -9.67 -3.21
C GLU A 29 -20.02 -10.83 -4.02
N GLY A 30 -19.31 -10.49 -5.11
CA GLY A 30 -18.60 -11.47 -5.95
C GLY A 30 -17.27 -11.96 -5.36
N GLY A 31 -16.82 -11.41 -4.23
CA GLY A 31 -15.53 -11.71 -3.61
C GLY A 31 -14.34 -10.97 -4.22
N ASP A 32 -14.57 -10.04 -5.15
CA ASP A 32 -13.58 -9.04 -5.55
C ASP A 32 -13.36 -8.05 -4.39
N LEU A 33 -12.41 -7.12 -4.54
CA LEU A 33 -12.05 -6.17 -3.50
C LEU A 33 -12.05 -4.74 -4.03
N ASP A 34 -12.93 -3.90 -3.49
CA ASP A 34 -12.90 -2.44 -3.71
C ASP A 34 -11.79 -1.82 -2.85
N LEU A 35 -10.88 -1.13 -3.51
CA LEU A 35 -9.75 -0.43 -2.92
C LEU A 35 -10.01 1.07 -3.03
N SER A 36 -10.02 1.77 -1.91
CA SER A 36 -10.09 3.24 -1.89
C SER A 36 -8.95 3.78 -1.06
N TYR A 37 -8.19 4.71 -1.63
CA TYR A 37 -7.06 5.37 -0.99
C TYR A 37 -7.35 6.87 -0.87
N ALA A 38 -6.96 7.47 0.25
CA ALA A 38 -7.00 8.91 0.43
C ALA A 38 -5.74 9.42 1.13
N ASN A 39 -5.24 10.55 0.67
CA ASN A 39 -4.12 11.27 1.27
C ASN A 39 -4.46 12.76 1.33
N LEU A 40 -4.25 13.38 2.49
CA LEU A 40 -4.35 14.82 2.64
C LEU A 40 -3.04 15.47 2.19
N ASN A 41 -3.12 16.35 1.21
CA ASN A 41 -1.99 17.12 0.69
C ASN A 41 -1.65 18.29 1.62
N ALA A 42 -0.44 18.83 1.46
CA ALA A 42 0.03 19.95 2.27
C ALA A 42 -0.78 21.25 2.09
N ASP A 43 -1.43 21.42 0.94
CA ASP A 43 -2.32 22.55 0.64
C ASP A 43 -3.75 22.36 1.18
N GLY A 44 -4.00 21.28 1.91
CA GLY A 44 -5.32 20.93 2.46
C GLY A 44 -6.27 20.24 1.47
N THR A 45 -5.85 20.03 0.21
CA THR A 45 -6.65 19.27 -0.76
C THR A 45 -6.52 17.76 -0.51
N CYS A 46 -7.50 17.00 -0.95
CA CYS A 46 -7.51 15.55 -0.81
C CYS A 46 -7.26 14.84 -2.13
N TRP A 47 -6.14 14.10 -2.17
CA TRP A 47 -5.91 13.13 -3.24
C TRP A 47 -6.67 11.85 -2.91
N ARG A 48 -7.42 11.33 -3.88
CA ARG A 48 -8.17 10.07 -3.76
C ARG A 48 -7.95 9.19 -4.99
N MET A 49 -7.93 7.88 -4.78
CA MET A 49 -7.81 6.90 -5.85
C MET A 49 -8.58 5.65 -5.50
N THR A 50 -9.30 5.09 -6.48
CA THR A 50 -10.07 3.86 -6.32
C THR A 50 -9.71 2.83 -7.38
N HIS A 51 -9.74 1.56 -6.99
CA HIS A 51 -9.52 0.42 -7.88
C HIS A 51 -10.46 -0.72 -7.50
N LEU A 52 -10.98 -1.44 -8.49
CA LEU A 52 -11.64 -2.74 -8.28
C LEU A 52 -10.62 -3.84 -8.54
N ALA A 53 -10.21 -4.55 -7.49
CA ALA A 53 -9.27 -5.65 -7.57
C ALA A 53 -9.98 -6.99 -7.70
N LYS A 54 -9.69 -7.68 -8.79
CA LYS A 54 -10.29 -8.95 -9.15
C LYS A 54 -9.65 -10.07 -8.34
N LYS A 55 -10.49 -10.89 -7.70
CA LYS A 55 -9.99 -12.07 -7.00
C LYS A 55 -9.34 -13.04 -7.98
N THR A 56 -8.41 -13.82 -7.48
CA THR A 56 -7.82 -14.93 -8.22
C THR A 56 -8.18 -16.25 -7.55
N ASP A 57 -7.84 -17.37 -8.18
CA ASP A 57 -8.00 -18.70 -7.56
C ASP A 57 -7.08 -18.89 -6.33
N THR A 58 -6.10 -18.02 -6.15
CA THR A 58 -5.23 -17.99 -4.97
C THR A 58 -5.83 -17.09 -3.90
N ALA A 59 -6.15 -17.65 -2.74
CA ALA A 59 -6.68 -16.89 -1.60
C ALA A 59 -5.74 -15.74 -1.20
N GLY A 60 -6.30 -14.56 -0.93
CA GLY A 60 -5.54 -13.37 -0.56
C GLY A 60 -4.79 -12.69 -1.71
N ARG A 61 -4.88 -13.20 -2.95
CA ARG A 61 -4.29 -12.60 -4.14
C ARG A 61 -5.36 -12.00 -5.05
N PHE A 62 -5.10 -10.77 -5.48
CA PHE A 62 -5.96 -9.98 -6.34
C PHE A 62 -5.16 -9.34 -7.48
N THR A 63 -5.81 -9.06 -8.60
CA THR A 63 -5.20 -8.32 -9.72
C THR A 63 -6.05 -7.14 -10.14
N PHE A 64 -5.41 -6.04 -10.54
CA PHE A 64 -6.12 -4.89 -11.11
C PHE A 64 -5.25 -4.09 -12.06
N HIS A 65 -5.91 -3.41 -12.99
CA HIS A 65 -5.29 -2.40 -13.83
C HIS A 65 -5.55 -1.00 -13.27
N SER A 66 -4.50 -0.23 -12.99
CA SER A 66 -4.61 1.17 -12.61
C SER A 66 -4.72 2.03 -13.86
N GLN A 67 -5.92 2.48 -14.19
CA GLN A 67 -6.16 3.39 -15.32
C GLN A 67 -5.38 4.70 -15.19
N ALA A 68 -5.26 5.23 -13.97
CA ALA A 68 -4.57 6.49 -13.70
C ALA A 68 -3.06 6.43 -13.99
N TRP A 69 -2.45 5.26 -13.83
CA TRP A 69 -1.00 5.08 -13.99
C TRP A 69 -0.61 4.17 -15.17
N ASN A 70 -1.62 3.61 -15.84
CA ASN A 70 -1.51 2.65 -16.93
C ASN A 70 -0.56 1.50 -16.58
N ASN A 71 -0.89 0.75 -15.53
CA ASN A 71 -0.10 -0.40 -15.07
C ASN A 71 -0.96 -1.50 -14.48
N ASP A 72 -0.44 -2.73 -14.55
CA ASP A 72 -1.07 -3.92 -13.98
C ASP A 72 -0.47 -4.21 -12.61
N ASN A 73 -1.30 -4.62 -11.66
CA ASN A 73 -0.91 -4.84 -10.27
C ASN A 73 -1.32 -6.25 -9.85
N ASP A 74 -0.37 -7.05 -9.38
CA ASP A 74 -0.59 -8.33 -8.69
C ASP A 74 -0.39 -8.09 -7.19
N MET A 75 -1.50 -7.99 -6.45
CA MET A 75 -1.54 -7.63 -5.04
C MET A 75 -1.83 -8.86 -4.18
N ARG A 76 -1.10 -9.00 -3.07
CA ARG A 76 -1.23 -10.14 -2.15
C ARG A 76 -1.22 -9.67 -0.70
N PHE A 77 -2.18 -10.14 0.08
CA PHE A 77 -2.12 -10.08 1.53
C PHE A 77 -1.19 -11.19 2.00
N VAL A 78 0.00 -10.81 2.48
CA VAL A 78 1.03 -11.77 2.91
C VAL A 78 0.80 -12.19 4.35
N ASP A 79 0.38 -11.26 5.19
CA ASP A 79 0.04 -11.52 6.57
C ASP A 79 -0.99 -10.51 7.07
N VAL A 80 -1.96 -10.97 7.84
CA VAL A 80 -3.08 -10.16 8.30
C VAL A 80 -3.48 -10.58 9.70
N VAL A 81 -3.52 -9.59 10.59
CA VAL A 81 -4.24 -9.66 11.86
C VAL A 81 -5.36 -8.62 11.73
N TYR A 82 -6.59 -9.07 11.47
CA TYR A 82 -7.68 -8.22 10.98
C TYR A 82 -7.95 -6.96 11.81
N ASP A 83 -7.78 -7.06 13.13
CA ASP A 83 -8.01 -5.98 14.09
C ASP A 83 -6.75 -5.18 14.44
N ASP A 84 -5.62 -5.45 13.78
CA ASP A 84 -4.32 -4.81 14.06
C ASP A 84 -3.62 -4.32 12.78
N TYR A 85 -3.19 -5.23 11.89
CA TYR A 85 -2.40 -4.87 10.71
C TYR A 85 -2.59 -5.79 9.51
N ALA A 86 -2.13 -5.30 8.36
CA ALA A 86 -1.94 -6.10 7.15
C ALA A 86 -0.61 -5.75 6.45
N LEU A 87 0.14 -6.78 6.09
CA LEU A 87 1.29 -6.69 5.20
C LEU A 87 0.85 -7.05 3.78
N VAL A 88 0.98 -6.09 2.87
CA VAL A 88 0.54 -6.24 1.49
C VAL A 88 1.75 -6.13 0.57
N HIS A 89 1.92 -7.14 -0.28
CA HIS A 89 2.88 -7.17 -1.37
C HIS A 89 2.18 -6.81 -2.67
N THR A 90 2.82 -6.02 -3.52
CA THR A 90 2.32 -5.74 -4.86
C THR A 90 3.44 -5.75 -5.86
N ILE A 91 3.27 -6.51 -6.94
CA ILE A 91 4.11 -6.42 -8.13
C ILE A 91 3.35 -5.56 -9.13
N LYS A 92 3.90 -4.40 -9.43
CA LYS A 92 3.35 -3.45 -10.40
C LYS A 92 4.13 -3.55 -11.68
N THR A 93 3.47 -3.80 -12.80
CA THR A 93 4.09 -3.95 -14.12
C THR A 93 3.59 -2.87 -15.06
N LYS A 94 4.52 -2.13 -15.66
CA LYS A 94 4.25 -1.13 -16.69
C LYS A 94 5.20 -1.34 -17.85
N GLU A 95 4.67 -1.48 -19.06
CA GLU A 95 5.46 -1.61 -20.29
C GLU A 95 6.55 -2.70 -20.19
N GLY A 96 6.20 -3.85 -19.58
CA GLY A 96 7.13 -4.98 -19.39
C GLY A 96 8.13 -4.82 -18.25
N THR A 97 8.19 -3.67 -17.57
CA THR A 97 9.04 -3.43 -16.40
C THR A 97 8.23 -3.60 -15.13
N SER A 98 8.73 -4.41 -14.20
CA SER A 98 8.07 -4.67 -12.91
C SER A 98 8.79 -4.01 -11.74
N GLU A 99 8.01 -3.48 -10.82
CA GLU A 99 8.47 -2.90 -9.56
C GLU A 99 7.75 -3.59 -8.39
N VAL A 100 8.48 -3.83 -7.30
CA VAL A 100 7.93 -4.35 -6.04
C VAL A 100 7.51 -3.18 -5.15
N LEU A 101 6.31 -3.25 -4.59
CA LEU A 101 5.76 -2.31 -3.64
C LEU A 101 5.22 -3.09 -2.44
N ASN A 102 5.74 -2.79 -1.25
CA ASN A 102 5.23 -3.34 -0.01
C ASN A 102 4.59 -2.24 0.84
N LYS A 103 3.47 -2.58 1.46
CA LYS A 103 2.73 -1.65 2.32
C LYS A 103 2.44 -2.32 3.65
N LEU A 104 2.62 -1.55 4.72
CA LEU A 104 2.11 -1.86 6.05
C LEU A 104 0.87 -0.99 6.30
N TYR A 105 -0.26 -1.67 6.44
CA TYR A 105 -1.50 -1.07 6.94
C TYR A 105 -1.64 -1.43 8.42
N SER A 106 -2.03 -0.47 9.24
CA SER A 106 -2.40 -0.69 10.64
C SER A 106 -3.73 0.00 10.93
N ARG A 107 -4.48 -0.55 11.89
CA ARG A 107 -5.71 0.03 12.45
C ARG A 107 -5.44 1.28 13.28
N THR A 108 -4.21 1.45 13.76
CA THR A 108 -3.80 2.64 14.52
C THR A 108 -2.59 3.33 13.86
N PRO A 109 -2.37 4.62 14.12
CA PRO A 109 -1.19 5.32 13.60
C PRO A 109 0.13 4.76 14.17
N GLU A 110 0.13 4.30 15.41
CA GLU A 110 1.31 3.78 16.10
C GLU A 110 1.53 2.29 15.82
N VAL A 111 2.74 1.94 15.35
CA VAL A 111 3.14 0.55 15.14
C VAL A 111 4.24 0.15 16.12
N SER A 112 4.09 -1.02 16.72
CA SER A 112 5.09 -1.57 17.65
C SER A 112 6.43 -1.81 16.95
N GLU A 113 7.53 -1.75 17.70
CA GLU A 113 8.88 -2.02 17.17
C GLU A 113 8.96 -3.42 16.52
N ALA A 114 8.29 -4.42 17.11
CA ALA A 114 8.23 -5.76 16.55
C ALA A 114 7.56 -5.78 15.17
N LEU A 115 6.46 -5.04 14.98
CA LEU A 115 5.78 -4.95 13.69
C LEU A 115 6.60 -4.13 12.68
N GLN A 116 7.29 -3.08 13.12
CA GLN A 116 8.22 -2.34 12.27
C GLN A 116 9.35 -3.25 11.76
N GLN A 117 9.99 -4.00 12.66
CA GLN A 117 11.06 -4.92 12.28
C GLN A 117 10.56 -6.01 11.33
N LYS A 118 9.35 -6.53 11.55
CA LYS A 118 8.72 -7.48 10.65
C LYS A 118 8.52 -6.91 9.25
N PHE A 119 8.05 -5.66 9.14
CA PHE A 119 7.89 -4.99 7.85
C PHE A 119 9.23 -4.73 7.14
N ILE A 120 10.27 -4.36 7.90
CA ILE A 120 11.63 -4.17 7.38
C ILE A 120 12.16 -5.47 6.79
N THR A 121 12.17 -6.56 7.59
CA THR A 121 12.65 -7.87 7.15
C THR A 121 11.89 -8.36 5.93
N PHE A 122 10.56 -8.32 5.97
CA PHE A 122 9.72 -8.69 4.82
C PHE A 122 10.06 -7.88 3.56
N SER A 123 10.29 -6.57 3.70
CA SER A 123 10.62 -5.72 2.55
C SER A 123 11.97 -6.06 1.94
N MET A 124 12.97 -6.30 2.77
CA MET A 124 14.29 -6.74 2.33
C MET A 124 14.26 -8.11 1.65
N ASP A 125 13.49 -9.07 2.19
CA ASP A 125 13.33 -10.40 1.61
C ASP A 125 12.69 -10.37 0.21
N THR A 126 11.87 -9.35 -0.06
CA THR A 126 11.30 -9.10 -1.40
C THR A 126 12.18 -8.23 -2.31
N GLY A 127 13.43 -7.98 -1.93
CA GLY A 127 14.42 -7.27 -2.74
C GLY A 127 14.38 -5.74 -2.64
N ILE A 128 13.67 -5.17 -1.66
CA ILE A 128 13.69 -3.71 -1.42
C ILE A 128 14.92 -3.36 -0.58
N LEU A 129 15.62 -2.30 -0.97
CA LEU A 129 16.78 -1.80 -0.21
C LEU A 129 16.33 -1.22 1.13
N ALA A 130 17.13 -1.40 2.18
CA ALA A 130 16.80 -0.92 3.54
C ALA A 130 16.47 0.59 3.56
N ASP A 131 17.25 1.40 2.83
CA ASP A 131 17.05 2.85 2.74
C ASP A 131 15.73 3.23 2.04
N ASN A 132 15.12 2.30 1.31
CA ASN A 132 13.88 2.49 0.57
C ASN A 132 12.65 1.95 1.31
N ILE A 133 12.76 1.83 2.63
CA ILE A 133 11.68 1.45 3.55
C ILE A 133 11.38 2.68 4.41
N ALA A 134 10.14 3.18 4.37
CA ALA A 134 9.72 4.33 5.15
C ALA A 134 8.56 3.99 6.07
N PHE A 135 8.64 4.45 7.31
CA PHE A 135 7.50 4.61 8.21
C PHE A 135 7.04 6.05 8.14
N LEU A 136 5.77 6.24 7.82
CA LEU A 136 5.25 7.54 7.45
C LEU A 136 4.84 8.33 8.69
N PRO A 137 5.12 9.64 8.79
CA PRO A 137 4.63 10.47 9.88
C PRO A 137 3.10 10.61 9.81
N LYS A 138 2.48 10.81 10.98
CA LYS A 138 1.03 11.02 11.11
C LYS A 138 0.54 12.16 10.21
N ASN A 139 -0.65 11.97 9.66
CA ASN A 139 -1.36 12.99 8.90
C ASN A 139 -2.78 13.16 9.44
N GLN A 140 -3.41 14.28 9.10
CA GLN A 140 -4.86 14.38 9.23
C GLN A 140 -5.52 13.55 8.13
N GLU A 141 -6.71 13.04 8.43
CA GLU A 141 -7.51 12.31 7.45
C GLU A 141 -8.22 13.27 6.50
N CYS A 142 -8.46 12.81 5.29
CA CYS A 142 -9.37 13.49 4.39
C CYS A 142 -10.79 13.45 4.95
N PRO A 143 -11.58 14.53 4.83
CA PRO A 143 -13.01 14.46 5.10
C PRO A 143 -13.67 13.42 4.21
N GLU A 144 -14.85 12.95 4.60
CA GLU A 144 -15.66 12.06 3.77
C GLU A 144 -15.90 12.71 2.39
N ALA A 145 -15.86 11.89 1.34
CA ALA A 145 -15.89 12.35 -0.05
C ALA A 145 -17.28 12.82 -0.47
#